data_AF-A0A7S2BXN6-F1
#
_entry.id   AF-A0A7S2BXN6-F1
#
_cell.length_a   1.000
_cell.length_b   1.000
_cell.length_c   1.000
_cell.angle_alpha   90.00
_cell.angle_beta   90.00
_cell.angle_gamma   90.00
#
_symmetry.space_group_name_H-M   'P 1'
#
loop_
_entity.id
_entity.type
_entity.pdbx_description
1 polymer ?
#
loop_
_entity_poly.entity_id
_entity_poly.type
_entity_poly.pdbx_seq_one_letter_code
_entity_poly.pdbx_strand_id
1 'polypeptide(L)'
;WYGDGAWEQLHWTKHSERPSVVGEFGGVQFHVRGHSYGSFGWGYGQVAPRDCTMLADKLSALWRRVANLSGLAAFVYTQLTDVEAEWNGLLTYDRHTKCGEALVRRVASETSVARRRQMGYT
;
A
#
# COMPACT_ATOMS: atom_id res chain seq x y z
N TRP A 1 0.63 9.70 7.98
CA TRP A 1 -0.65 9.26 7.33
C TRP A 1 -0.32 8.47 6.07
N TYR A 2 -0.89 7.34 5.64
CA TYR A 2 -1.58 6.21 6.29
C TYR A 2 -0.55 5.38 7.06
N GLY A 3 -0.45 5.53 8.37
CA GLY A 3 0.64 4.90 9.13
C GLY A 3 0.96 5.51 10.49
N ASP A 4 0.26 6.57 10.90
CA ASP A 4 0.40 7.10 12.28
C ASP A 4 -0.60 6.44 13.24
N GLY A 5 -1.03 5.22 12.92
CA GLY A 5 -1.89 4.43 13.80
C GLY A 5 -3.35 4.86 13.89
N ALA A 6 -3.81 5.80 13.07
CA ALA A 6 -5.23 6.21 13.08
C ALA A 6 -6.20 5.01 12.96
N TRP A 7 -5.91 4.05 12.10
CA TRP A 7 -6.69 2.81 11.94
C TRP A 7 -6.59 1.86 13.14
N GLU A 8 -5.51 1.93 13.91
CA GLU A 8 -5.27 1.08 15.08
C GLU A 8 -6.06 1.57 16.29
N GLN A 9 -6.43 2.84 16.30
CA GLN A 9 -7.30 3.45 17.31
C GLN A 9 -8.79 3.15 17.04
N LEU A 10 -9.13 2.64 15.86
CA LEU A 10 -10.50 2.31 15.50
C LEU A 10 -10.86 0.91 15.99
N HIS A 11 -12.03 0.79 16.61
CA HIS A 11 -12.61 -0.50 16.98
C HIS A 11 -13.33 -1.11 15.77
N TRP A 12 -12.65 -2.04 15.10
CA TRP A 12 -13.21 -2.84 14.01
C TRP A 12 -14.02 -4.00 14.59
N THR A 13 -15.34 -3.88 14.61
CA THR A 13 -16.19 -4.92 15.19
C THR A 13 -16.32 -6.12 14.25
N LYS A 14 -15.93 -7.30 14.74
CA LYS A 14 -16.16 -8.59 14.04
C LYS A 14 -17.65 -8.95 13.94
N HIS A 15 -18.51 -8.23 14.66
CA HIS A 15 -19.95 -8.44 14.77
C HIS A 15 -20.71 -7.13 14.57
N SER A 16 -20.71 -6.63 13.35
CA SER A 16 -21.69 -5.65 12.90
C SER A 16 -22.42 -6.31 11.73
N GLU A 17 -23.73 -6.11 11.61
CA GLU A 17 -24.53 -6.54 10.45
C GLU A 17 -24.02 -5.95 9.12
N ARG A 18 -22.93 -5.15 9.17
CA ARG A 18 -22.25 -4.49 8.07
C ARG A 18 -20.74 -4.79 8.06
N PRO A 19 -20.14 -5.04 6.89
CA PRO A 19 -18.69 -5.23 6.77
C PRO A 19 -17.93 -3.93 7.03
N SER A 20 -16.82 -4.00 7.77
CA SER A 20 -15.89 -2.89 7.92
C SER A 20 -14.75 -3.00 6.91
N VAL A 21 -14.39 -1.89 6.27
CA VAL A 21 -13.37 -1.85 5.21
C VAL A 21 -12.45 -0.66 5.43
N VAL A 22 -11.14 -0.87 5.33
CA VAL A 22 -10.18 0.22 5.11
C VAL A 22 -10.26 0.57 3.62
N GLY A 23 -11.07 1.57 3.29
CA GLY A 23 -11.33 1.98 1.91
C GLY A 23 -10.11 2.56 1.21
N GLU A 24 -9.07 2.92 1.97
CA GLU A 24 -7.85 3.47 1.44
C GLU A 24 -6.66 3.21 2.37
N PHE A 25 -5.53 2.78 1.81
CA PHE A 25 -4.21 2.88 2.42
C PHE A 25 -3.12 2.95 1.34
N GLY A 26 -1.99 3.56 1.67
CA GLY A 26 -0.87 3.67 0.74
C GLY A 26 -0.03 4.90 1.00
N GLY A 27 0.40 5.56 -0.08
CA GLY A 27 1.06 6.87 0.02
C GLY A 27 2.60 6.86 0.02
N VAL A 28 3.25 5.71 -0.20
CA VAL A 28 4.72 5.67 -0.29
C VAL A 28 5.17 6.29 -1.62
N GLN A 29 5.70 7.51 -1.55
CA GLN A 29 6.25 8.23 -2.69
C GLN A 29 7.50 7.55 -3.22
N PHE A 30 7.53 7.32 -4.53
CA PHE A 30 8.72 6.87 -5.24
C PHE A 30 8.76 7.45 -6.65
N HIS A 31 9.71 8.36 -6.90
CA HIS A 31 9.84 9.02 -8.18
C HIS A 31 10.65 8.19 -9.17
N VAL A 32 10.08 7.91 -10.34
CA VAL A 32 10.77 7.30 -11.47
C VAL A 32 10.95 8.34 -12.56
N ARG A 33 12.20 8.78 -12.77
CA ARG A 33 12.52 9.83 -13.75
C ARG A 33 12.09 9.40 -15.16
N GLY A 34 11.41 10.31 -15.86
CA GLY A 34 10.92 10.08 -17.23
C GLY A 34 9.56 9.40 -17.32
N HIS A 35 8.99 8.98 -16.18
CA HIS A 35 7.73 8.26 -16.10
C HIS A 35 6.70 8.99 -15.21
N SER A 36 6.76 10.32 -15.20
CA SER A 36 5.94 11.22 -14.37
C SER A 36 5.18 12.21 -15.26
N TYR A 37 3.99 12.64 -14.84
CA TYR A 37 3.23 13.69 -15.54
C TYR A 37 3.98 15.03 -15.60
N GLY A 38 4.76 15.36 -14.57
CA GLY A 38 5.51 16.60 -14.46
C GLY A 38 6.82 16.46 -13.69
N SER A 39 7.48 17.59 -13.41
CA SER A 39 8.76 17.66 -12.69
C SER A 39 8.62 17.73 -11.17
N PHE A 40 7.40 17.94 -10.66
CA PHE A 40 7.09 18.03 -9.25
C PHE A 40 6.00 17.04 -8.87
N GLY A 41 6.14 16.44 -7.70
CA GLY A 41 5.14 15.53 -7.16
C GLY A 41 5.43 15.15 -5.72
N TRP A 42 4.46 14.49 -5.12
CA TRP A 42 4.37 14.26 -3.68
C TRP A 42 3.80 12.88 -3.37
N GLY A 43 3.93 12.49 -2.12
CA GLY A 43 3.27 11.35 -1.48
C GLY A 43 3.48 11.45 0.02
N TYR A 44 2.74 10.66 0.80
CA TYR A 44 2.68 10.80 2.25
C TYR A 44 3.87 10.18 3.01
N GLY A 45 4.70 9.36 2.33
CA GLY A 45 5.94 8.85 2.89
C GLY A 45 7.04 8.79 1.84
N GLN A 46 8.17 9.45 2.09
CA GLN A 46 9.28 9.50 1.12
C GLN A 46 10.23 8.30 1.28
N VAL A 47 10.65 7.76 0.14
CA VAL A 47 11.76 6.81 0.00
C VAL A 47 12.87 7.55 -0.72
N ALA A 48 14.12 7.33 -0.30
CA ALA A 48 15.27 7.81 -1.06
C ALA A 48 15.12 7.42 -2.54
N PRO A 49 15.35 8.36 -3.49
CA PRO A 49 15.24 8.04 -4.90
C PRO A 49 16.05 6.81 -5.27
N ARG A 50 15.46 5.91 -6.08
CA ARG A 50 16.09 4.67 -6.60
C ARG A 50 16.32 3.55 -5.58
N ASP A 51 15.91 3.68 -4.33
CA ASP A 51 16.00 2.59 -3.36
C ASP A 51 14.77 1.66 -3.44
N CYS A 52 14.85 0.70 -4.37
CA CYS A 52 13.81 -0.28 -4.59
C CYS A 52 13.59 -1.24 -3.41
N THR A 53 14.63 -1.50 -2.63
CA THR A 53 14.54 -2.34 -1.43
C THR A 53 13.74 -1.63 -0.36
N MET A 54 14.09 -0.36 -0.07
CA MET A 54 13.36 0.43 0.91
C MET A 54 11.90 0.68 0.48
N LEU A 55 11.63 0.88 -0.81
CA LEU A 55 10.26 0.95 -1.32
C LEU A 55 9.48 -0.34 -1.02
N ALA A 56 10.06 -1.50 -1.34
CA ALA A 56 9.45 -2.80 -1.09
C ALA A 56 9.21 -3.04 0.41
N ASP A 57 10.16 -2.66 1.26
CA ASP A 57 10.05 -2.82 2.71
C ASP A 57 8.96 -1.93 3.30
N LYS A 58 8.87 -0.65 2.88
CA LYS A 58 7.81 0.26 3.32
C LYS A 58 6.42 -0.21 2.87
N LEU A 59 6.26 -0.62 1.62
CA LEU A 59 4.99 -1.17 1.13
C LEU A 59 4.63 -2.44 1.89
N SER A 60 5.58 -3.37 2.08
CA SER A 60 5.32 -4.60 2.84
C SER A 60 4.88 -4.30 4.28
N ALA A 61 5.51 -3.32 4.94
CA ALA A 61 5.14 -2.90 6.29
C ALA A 61 3.72 -2.33 6.35
N LEU A 62 3.32 -1.50 5.38
CA LEU A 62 1.95 -0.97 5.29
C LEU A 62 0.92 -2.08 5.12
N TRP A 63 1.16 -3.01 4.19
CA TRP A 63 0.27 -4.15 3.98
C TRP A 63 0.12 -4.99 5.24
N ARG A 64 1.24 -5.34 5.89
CA ARG A 64 1.22 -6.12 7.14
C ARG A 64 0.47 -5.41 8.25
N ARG A 65 0.62 -4.10 8.37
CA ARG A 65 -0.06 -3.30 9.39
C ARG A 65 -1.57 -3.35 9.24
N VAL A 66 -2.08 -3.10 8.02
CA VAL A 66 -3.52 -3.15 7.74
C VAL A 66 -4.05 -4.59 7.83
N ALA A 67 -3.29 -5.57 7.36
CA ALA A 67 -3.63 -6.98 7.45
C ALA A 67 -3.74 -7.51 8.89
N ASN A 68 -3.03 -6.91 9.85
CA ASN A 68 -3.06 -7.29 11.25
C ASN A 68 -4.25 -6.66 12.01
N LEU A 69 -5.03 -5.76 11.38
CA LEU A 69 -6.26 -5.24 11.97
C LEU A 69 -7.31 -6.35 12.00
N SER A 70 -7.85 -6.62 13.19
CA SER A 70 -8.96 -7.57 13.37
C SER A 70 -10.28 -6.96 12.88
N GLY A 71 -11.26 -7.78 12.54
CA GLY A 71 -12.63 -7.31 12.22
C GLY A 71 -12.82 -6.64 10.85
N LEU A 72 -11.77 -6.41 10.07
CA LEU A 72 -11.88 -5.94 8.69
C LEU A 72 -12.34 -7.06 7.74
N ALA A 73 -13.31 -6.75 6.89
CA ALA A 73 -13.71 -7.58 5.76
C ALA A 73 -12.79 -7.39 4.54
N ALA A 74 -12.22 -6.20 4.38
CA ALA A 74 -11.31 -5.87 3.28
C ALA A 74 -10.44 -4.64 3.60
N PHE A 75 -9.44 -4.44 2.77
CA PHE A 75 -8.66 -3.21 2.67
C PHE A 75 -8.31 -2.93 1.21
N VAL A 76 -8.21 -1.66 0.83
CA VAL A 76 -7.97 -1.23 -0.55
C VAL A 76 -6.72 -0.37 -0.62
N TYR A 77 -5.72 -0.83 -1.38
CA TYR A 77 -4.56 -0.01 -1.63
C TYR A 77 -4.89 1.03 -2.68
N THR A 78 -4.65 2.29 -2.36
CA THR A 78 -4.62 3.34 -3.36
C THR A 78 -3.18 3.86 -3.47
N GLN A 79 -2.61 3.91 -4.67
CA GLN A 79 -3.23 3.81 -6.00
C GLN A 79 -2.47 2.87 -6.94
N LEU A 80 -3.13 2.39 -8.00
CA LEU A 80 -2.50 1.47 -8.95
C LEU A 80 -1.36 2.14 -9.72
N THR A 81 -1.56 3.36 -10.18
CA THR A 81 -0.60 4.17 -10.95
C THR A 81 -0.38 5.50 -10.25
N ASP A 82 0.73 6.16 -10.54
CA ASP A 82 0.85 7.58 -10.21
C ASP A 82 -0.26 8.37 -10.92
N VAL A 83 -0.83 9.36 -10.24
CA VAL A 83 -1.87 10.25 -10.78
C VAL A 83 -1.37 11.68 -10.68
N GLU A 84 -1.08 12.29 -11.82
CA GLU A 84 -0.56 13.66 -11.92
C GLU A 84 0.66 13.91 -10.99
N ALA A 85 0.47 14.69 -9.93
CA ALA A 85 1.50 15.01 -8.95
C ALA A 85 1.62 13.97 -7.82
N GLU A 86 0.73 12.98 -7.74
CA GLU A 86 0.78 11.93 -6.73
C GLU A 86 1.64 10.76 -7.20
N TRP A 87 2.87 10.67 -6.68
CA TRP A 87 3.89 9.71 -7.10
C TRP A 87 3.96 8.48 -6.20
N ASN A 88 2.81 8.05 -5.66
CA ASN A 88 2.71 6.98 -4.67
C ASN A 88 1.99 5.72 -5.20
N GLY A 89 1.85 5.59 -6.51
CA GLY A 89 1.27 4.40 -7.14
C GLY A 89 2.22 3.20 -7.12
N LEU A 90 1.66 1.99 -7.27
CA LEU A 90 2.47 0.78 -7.51
C LEU A 90 3.20 0.82 -8.85
N LEU A 91 2.57 1.46 -9.83
CA LEU A 91 3.09 1.70 -11.16
C LEU A 91 3.36 3.20 -11.36
N THR A 92 4.20 3.52 -12.33
CA THR A 92 4.43 4.89 -12.79
C THR A 92 3.19 5.46 -13.49
N TYR A 93 3.25 6.75 -13.84
CA TYR A 93 2.16 7.46 -14.52
C TYR A 93 1.76 6.78 -15.85
N ASP A 94 2.75 6.30 -16.58
CA ASP A 94 2.62 5.55 -17.84
C ASP A 94 2.58 4.03 -17.65
N ARG A 95 2.26 3.56 -16.43
CA ARG A 95 1.98 2.14 -16.09
C ARG A 95 3.18 1.20 -16.15
N HIS A 96 4.40 1.72 -16.04
CA HIS A 96 5.60 0.90 -15.87
C HIS A 96 5.80 0.50 -14.40
N THR A 97 6.43 -0.66 -14.18
CA THR A 97 6.82 -1.09 -12.83
C THR A 97 7.93 -0.18 -12.28
N LYS A 98 7.78 0.35 -11.07
CA LYS A 98 8.78 1.25 -10.48
C LYS A 98 10.14 0.59 -10.21
N CYS A 99 10.12 -0.70 -9.86
CA CYS A 99 11.28 -1.49 -9.47
C CYS A 99 11.26 -2.90 -10.07
N GLY A 100 10.68 -3.05 -11.26
CA GLY A 100 10.45 -4.35 -11.88
C GLY A 100 9.30 -5.15 -11.25
N GLU A 101 9.01 -6.31 -11.83
CA GLU A 101 7.90 -7.18 -11.39
C GLU A 101 8.08 -7.73 -9.97
N ALA A 102 9.31 -7.85 -9.49
CA ALA A 102 9.61 -8.40 -8.17
C ALA A 102 8.93 -7.61 -7.04
N LEU A 103 8.84 -6.28 -7.18
CA LEU A 103 8.14 -5.42 -6.24
C LEU A 103 6.65 -5.79 -6.16
N VAL A 104 5.99 -5.88 -7.33
CA VAL A 104 4.57 -6.17 -7.45
C VAL A 104 4.26 -7.55 -6.87
N ARG A 105 5.08 -8.55 -7.20
CA ARG A 105 4.95 -9.93 -6.67
C ARG A 105 5.12 -9.97 -5.15
N ARG A 106 6.07 -9.20 -4.60
CA ARG A 106 6.30 -9.12 -3.16
C ARG A 106 5.11 -8.52 -2.42
N VAL A 107 4.56 -7.42 -2.91
CA VAL A 107 3.39 -6.78 -2.27
C VAL A 107 2.13 -7.66 -2.41
N ALA A 108 1.93 -8.33 -3.55
CA ALA A 108 0.85 -9.28 -3.74
C ALA A 108 0.92 -10.49 -2.78
N SER A 109 2.13 -10.97 -2.46
CA SER A 109 2.31 -12.09 -1.54
C SER A 109 1.91 -11.74 -0.10
N GLU A 110 2.11 -10.50 0.34
CA GLU A 110 1.66 -10.02 1.66
C GLU A 110 0.13 -10.14 1.81
N THR A 111 -0.62 -9.89 0.73
CA THR A 111 -2.09 -10.06 0.71
C THR A 111 -2.50 -11.53 0.88
N SER A 112 -1.76 -12.44 0.24
CA SER A 112 -2.00 -13.89 0.38
C SER A 112 -1.71 -14.38 1.81
N VAL A 113 -0.66 -13.86 2.44
CA VAL A 113 -0.32 -14.16 3.84
C VAL A 113 -1.40 -13.65 4.79
N ALA A 114 -1.85 -12.41 4.60
CA ALA A 114 -2.93 -11.80 5.39
C ALA A 114 -4.21 -12.66 5.36
N ARG A 115 -4.63 -13.08 4.17
CA ARG A 115 -5.83 -13.92 3.97
C ARG A 115 -5.74 -15.26 4.69
N ARG A 116 -4.60 -15.97 4.59
CA ARG A 116 -4.41 -17.27 5.27
C ARG A 116 -4.54 -17.14 6.79
N ARG A 117 -3.93 -16.10 7.38
CA ARG A 117 -4.01 -15.82 8.81
C ARG A 117 -5.44 -15.55 9.28
N GLN A 118 -6.21 -14.73 8.54
CA GLN A 118 -7.61 -14.48 8.85
C GLN A 118 -8.49 -15.74 8.75
N MET A 119 -8.13 -16.69 7.88
CA MET A 119 -8.82 -17.97 7.71
C MET A 119 -8.33 -19.08 8.66
N GLY A 120 -7.38 -18.79 9.56
CA GLY A 120 -6.85 -19.78 10.51
C GLY A 120 -5.91 -20.82 9.91
N TYR A 121 -5.41 -20.59 8.69
CA TYR A 121 -4.37 -21.42 8.07
C TYR A 121 -2.99 -20.89 8.48
N THR A 122 -2.18 -21.73 9.14
CA THR A 122 -0.75 -21.48 9.41
C THR A 122 0.10 -21.74 8.19
#